data_AF-A0A4Q5ZB24-F1
#
_entry.id   AF-A0A4Q5ZB24-F1
#
_cell.length_a   1.000
_cell.length_b   1.000
_cell.length_c   1.000
_cell.angle_alpha   90.00
_cell.angle_beta   90.00
_cell.angle_gamma   90.00
#
_symmetry.space_group_name_H-M   'P 1'
#
loop_
_entity.id
_entity.type
_entity.pdbx_description
1 polymer ?
#
loop_
_entity_poly.entity_id
_entity_poly.type
_entity_poly.pdbx_seq_one_letter_code
_entity_poly.pdbx_strand_id
1 'polypeptide(L)'
;MVLRVFLIIVVILSGSWLTTTQAQVKFPLQTSANGRYLMDANSRPFPILGRTSWCIISQPVKAYQQYIENTVSHGYNAIEMAVIFHWPTVNH
;
A
#
# COMPACT_ATOMS: atom_id res chain seq x y z
N MET A 1 26.74 -42.07 5.69
CA MET A 1 25.96 -41.42 4.60
C MET A 1 24.73 -40.70 5.13
N VAL A 2 24.02 -41.23 6.13
CA VAL A 2 22.77 -40.70 6.69
C VAL A 2 22.92 -39.36 7.45
N LEU A 3 24.05 -39.14 8.13
CA LEU A 3 24.32 -37.91 8.90
C LEU A 3 24.57 -36.66 8.02
N ARG A 4 25.05 -36.86 6.78
CA ARG A 4 25.28 -35.76 5.82
C ARG A 4 23.99 -35.28 5.15
N VAL A 5 22.98 -36.14 5.07
CA VAL A 5 21.65 -35.81 4.51
C VAL A 5 20.81 -35.04 5.52
N PHE A 6 20.91 -35.37 6.81
CA PHE A 6 20.19 -34.67 7.89
C PHE A 6 20.60 -33.19 8.03
N LEU A 7 21.89 -32.89 7.85
CA LEU A 7 22.43 -31.52 7.90
C LEU A 7 21.94 -30.63 6.75
N ILE A 8 21.70 -31.20 5.56
CA ILE A 8 21.22 -30.45 4.39
C ILE A 8 19.73 -30.08 4.55
N ILE A 9 18.93 -30.94 5.19
CA ILE A 9 17.50 -30.70 5.43
C ILE A 9 17.28 -29.62 6.50
N VAL A 10 18.12 -29.55 7.53
CA VAL A 10 18.03 -28.52 8.58
C VAL A 10 18.37 -27.13 8.03
N VAL A 11 19.35 -27.01 7.12
CA VAL A 11 19.72 -25.71 6.52
C VAL A 11 18.62 -25.14 5.63
N ILE A 12 17.85 -25.99 4.93
CA ILE A 12 16.70 -25.57 4.10
C ILE A 12 15.52 -25.09 4.96
N LEU A 13 15.34 -25.62 6.18
CA LEU A 13 14.27 -25.21 7.11
C LEU A 13 14.62 -23.96 7.94
N SER A 14 15.89 -23.58 8.03
CA SER A 14 16.35 -22.38 8.76
C SER A 14 16.59 -21.15 7.88
N GLY A 15 16.59 -21.30 6.57
CA GLY A 15 17.06 -20.28 5.63
C GLY A 15 15.95 -19.47 4.99
N SER A 16 15.66 -18.30 5.59
CA SER A 16 14.96 -17.16 4.98
C SER A 16 13.44 -17.18 5.10
N TRP A 17 12.94 -16.64 6.22
CA TRP A 17 11.72 -15.85 6.15
C TRP A 17 11.98 -14.76 5.12
N LEU A 18 11.45 -14.90 3.91
CA LEU A 18 11.47 -13.82 2.93
C LEU A 18 10.59 -12.71 3.49
N THR A 19 11.20 -11.80 4.26
CA THR A 19 10.63 -10.49 4.50
C THR A 19 10.49 -9.84 3.14
N THR A 20 9.31 -9.92 2.54
CA THR A 20 8.93 -9.07 1.42
C THR A 20 8.91 -7.65 1.97
N THR A 21 10.03 -6.96 1.87
CA THR A 21 10.03 -5.51 1.98
C THR A 21 9.17 -5.01 0.83
N GLN A 22 8.02 -4.41 1.15
CA GLN A 22 7.18 -3.79 0.13
C GLN A 22 7.99 -2.68 -0.52
N ALA A 23 8.47 -2.98 -1.73
CA ALA A 23 9.36 -2.07 -2.42
C ALA A 23 8.61 -0.77 -2.73
N GLN A 24 9.25 0.37 -2.45
CA GLN A 24 8.64 1.68 -2.58
C GLN A 24 8.08 1.87 -4.00
N VAL A 25 6.82 2.30 -4.10
CA VAL A 25 6.14 2.57 -5.36
C VAL A 25 6.82 3.75 -6.05
N LYS A 26 7.14 3.60 -7.34
CA LYS A 26 7.77 4.67 -8.13
C LYS A 26 6.74 5.37 -9.01
N PHE A 27 6.51 6.65 -8.75
CA PHE A 27 5.60 7.48 -9.54
C PHE A 27 6.31 8.10 -10.78
N PRO A 28 5.57 8.54 -11.82
CA PRO A 28 4.12 8.45 -11.98
C PRO A 28 3.63 7.03 -12.26
N LEU A 29 2.37 6.76 -11.92
CA LEU A 29 1.70 5.52 -12.34
C LEU A 29 1.43 5.55 -13.85
N GLN A 30 1.39 4.38 -14.45
CA GLN A 30 1.20 4.17 -15.89
C GLN A 30 0.13 3.10 -16.11
N THR A 31 -0.56 3.16 -17.25
CA THR A 31 -1.43 2.06 -17.67
C THR A 31 -0.60 0.89 -18.17
N SER A 32 -1.04 -0.33 -17.86
CA SER A 32 -0.47 -1.58 -18.42
C SER A 32 -0.54 -1.60 -19.95
N ALA A 33 0.31 -2.40 -20.60
CA ALA A 33 0.34 -2.55 -22.06
C ALA A 33 -1.00 -2.99 -22.67
N ASN A 34 -1.82 -3.74 -21.92
CA ASN A 34 -3.16 -4.16 -22.34
C ASN A 34 -4.29 -3.21 -21.87
N GLY A 35 -3.95 -2.11 -21.20
CA GLY A 35 -4.89 -1.09 -20.74
C GLY A 35 -5.81 -1.49 -19.58
N ARG A 36 -5.55 -2.60 -18.87
CA ARG A 36 -6.48 -3.14 -17.86
C ARG A 36 -6.13 -2.81 -16.42
N TYR A 37 -4.89 -2.46 -16.11
CA TYR A 37 -4.44 -2.18 -14.74
C TYR A 37 -3.38 -1.08 -14.71
N LEU A 38 -3.04 -0.63 -13.50
CA LEU A 38 -1.99 0.36 -13.26
C LEU A 38 -0.67 -0.32 -12.89
N MET A 39 0.42 0.31 -13.29
CA MET A 39 1.78 -0.06 -12.95
C MET A 39 2.53 1.15 -12.45
N ASP A 40 3.55 0.93 -11.64
CA ASP A 40 4.51 1.97 -11.29
C ASP A 40 5.54 2.21 -12.42
N ALA A 41 6.40 3.21 -12.26
CA ALA A 41 7.41 3.56 -13.25
C ALA A 41 8.55 2.53 -13.42
N ASN A 42 8.53 1.43 -12.65
CA ASN A 42 9.40 0.26 -12.85
C ASN A 42 8.61 -0.94 -13.41
N SER A 43 7.41 -0.71 -13.96
CA SER A 43 6.53 -1.73 -14.53
C SER A 43 6.03 -2.78 -13.53
N ARG A 44 5.96 -2.43 -12.24
CA ARG A 44 5.37 -3.31 -11.21
C ARG A 44 3.88 -3.01 -11.05
N PRO A 45 3.00 -4.03 -10.93
CA PRO A 45 1.57 -3.80 -10.73
C PRO A 45 1.28 -2.92 -9.50
N PHE A 46 0.34 -1.99 -9.65
CA PHE A 46 -0.16 -1.14 -8.58
C PHE A 46 -1.67 -1.39 -8.39
N PRO A 47 -2.07 -2.37 -7.57
CA PRO A 47 -3.48 -2.57 -7.23
C PRO A 47 -3.95 -1.45 -6.30
N ILE A 48 -5.00 -0.72 -6.69
CA ILE A 48 -5.59 0.31 -5.82
C ILE A 48 -6.40 -0.38 -4.72
N LEU A 49 -6.02 -0.15 -3.46
CA LEU A 49 -6.87 -0.35 -2.30
C LEU A 49 -7.20 1.03 -1.74
N GLY A 50 -8.32 1.56 -2.22
CA GLY A 50 -8.74 2.94 -1.99
C GLY A 50 -9.61 3.12 -0.74
N ARG A 51 -9.51 4.30 -0.12
CA ARG A 51 -10.42 4.75 0.95
C ARG A 51 -11.07 6.08 0.59
N THR A 52 -12.41 6.12 0.62
CA THR A 52 -13.19 7.34 0.38
C THR A 52 -13.08 8.29 1.58
N SER A 53 -12.53 9.47 1.34
CA SER A 53 -12.05 10.41 2.37
C SER A 53 -12.39 11.87 2.00
N TRP A 54 -13.61 12.14 1.54
CA TRP A 54 -14.01 13.41 0.91
C TRP A 54 -13.52 14.67 1.61
N CYS A 55 -13.66 14.74 2.93
CA CYS A 55 -13.41 15.95 3.73
C CYS A 55 -12.05 15.93 4.45
N ILE A 56 -11.13 15.02 4.10
CA ILE A 56 -9.92 14.80 4.92
C ILE A 56 -9.05 16.05 5.07
N ILE A 57 -9.01 16.90 4.05
CA ILE A 57 -8.22 18.13 4.03
C ILE A 57 -8.85 19.29 4.82
N SER A 58 -10.13 19.19 5.22
CA SER A 58 -10.80 20.18 6.08
C SER A 58 -10.75 19.82 7.56
N GLN A 59 -10.17 18.67 7.92
CA GLN A 59 -10.09 18.22 9.31
C GLN A 59 -8.96 18.92 10.07
N PRO A 60 -9.10 19.12 11.41
CA PRO A 60 -8.00 19.54 12.26
C PRO A 60 -6.78 18.62 12.13
N VAL A 61 -5.58 19.17 12.32
CA VAL A 61 -4.31 18.44 12.11
C VAL A 61 -4.27 17.08 12.80
N LYS A 62 -4.61 17.04 14.09
CA LYS A 62 -4.65 15.81 14.88
C LYS A 62 -5.61 14.77 14.31
N ALA A 63 -6.78 15.19 13.84
CA ALA A 63 -7.81 14.30 13.32
C ALA A 63 -7.40 13.71 11.97
N TYR A 64 -6.83 14.49 11.04
CA TYR A 64 -6.37 13.94 9.78
C TYR A 64 -5.21 12.95 9.99
N GLN A 65 -4.27 13.24 10.91
CA GLN A 65 -3.13 12.36 11.17
C GLN A 65 -3.60 10.99 11.68
N GLN A 66 -4.47 10.98 12.68
CA GLN A 66 -5.07 9.74 13.20
C GLN A 66 -5.79 8.95 12.10
N TYR A 67 -6.50 9.63 11.22
CA TYR A 67 -7.17 8.99 10.08
C TYR A 67 -6.17 8.38 9.07
N ILE A 68 -5.11 9.10 8.72
CA ILE A 68 -4.08 8.61 7.78
C ILE A 68 -3.31 7.43 8.37
N GLU A 69 -2.93 7.48 9.63
CA GLU A 69 -2.28 6.37 10.34
C GLU A 69 -3.18 5.12 10.39
N ASN A 70 -4.47 5.31 10.68
CA ASN A 70 -5.44 4.23 10.62
C ASN A 70 -5.55 3.68 9.19
N THR A 71 -5.57 4.55 8.17
CA THR A 71 -5.66 4.15 6.76
C THR A 71 -4.45 3.30 6.35
N VAL A 72 -3.23 3.72 6.67
CA VAL A 72 -2.00 2.98 6.38
C VAL A 72 -1.94 1.65 7.14
N SER A 73 -2.34 1.62 8.41
CA SER A 73 -2.32 0.39 9.23
C SER A 73 -3.29 -0.69 8.74
N HIS A 74 -4.28 -0.32 7.92
CA HIS A 74 -5.22 -1.25 7.29
C HIS A 74 -4.84 -1.60 5.84
N GLY A 75 -3.66 -1.18 5.38
CA GLY A 75 -3.11 -1.55 4.07
C GLY A 75 -3.65 -0.74 2.89
N TYR A 76 -4.48 0.28 3.11
CA TYR A 76 -4.92 1.18 2.05
C TYR A 76 -3.74 1.94 1.45
N ASN A 77 -3.72 2.11 0.13
CA ASN A 77 -2.62 2.74 -0.60
C ASN A 77 -3.07 3.92 -1.49
N ALA A 78 -4.36 4.23 -1.47
CA ALA A 78 -4.93 5.38 -2.14
C ALA A 78 -6.05 5.98 -1.29
N ILE A 79 -6.19 7.30 -1.35
CA ILE A 79 -7.34 8.02 -0.80
C ILE A 79 -8.01 8.80 -1.92
N GLU A 80 -9.33 8.75 -1.93
CA GLU A 80 -10.16 9.62 -2.75
C GLU A 80 -10.60 10.79 -1.86
N MET A 81 -10.39 12.03 -2.32
CA MET A 81 -10.73 13.23 -1.56
C MET A 81 -11.31 14.31 -2.48
N ALA A 82 -12.07 15.23 -1.90
CA ALA A 82 -12.54 16.42 -2.59
C ALA A 82 -11.65 17.62 -2.23
N VAL A 83 -11.06 18.25 -3.25
CA VAL A 83 -10.24 19.46 -3.05
C VAL A 83 -11.14 20.68 -2.76
N ILE A 84 -12.22 20.81 -3.52
CA ILE A 84 -13.25 21.84 -3.33
C ILE A 84 -14.60 21.12 -3.40
N PHE A 85 -15.37 21.15 -2.30
CA PHE A 85 -16.76 20.69 -2.29
C PHE A 85 -17.55 21.42 -1.20
N HIS A 86 -18.86 21.51 -1.38
CA HIS A 86 -19.75 22.06 -0.37
C HIS A 86 -20.64 20.93 0.16
N TRP A 87 -20.53 20.66 1.46
CA TRP A 87 -21.48 19.85 2.20
C TRP A 87 -21.65 20.48 3.59
N PRO A 88 -22.80 21.13 3.86
CA PRO A 88 -22.97 22.01 5.01
C PRO A 88 -22.67 21.41 6.39
N THR A 89 -22.66 20.09 6.52
CA THR A 89 -22.49 19.40 7.81
C THR A 89 -21.08 18.85 8.04
N VAL A 90 -20.20 18.88 7.03
CA VAL A 90 -18.87 18.24 7.11
C VAL A 90 -17.73 19.09 6.53
N ASN A 91 -18.06 20.15 5.78
CA ASN A 91 -17.11 21.15 5.32
C ASN A 91 -17.62 22.54 5.72
N HIS A 92 -16.92 23.17 6.67
CA HIS A 92 -17.23 24.50 7.21
C HIS A 92 -16.19 25.52 6.75
#